data_AF-A0A669E2N4-F1
#
_entry.id   AF-A0A669E2N4-F1
#
_cell.length_a   1.000
_cell.length_b   1.000
_cell.length_c   1.000
_cell.angle_alpha   90.00
_cell.angle_beta   90.00
_cell.angle_gamma   90.00
#
_symmetry.space_group_name_H-M   'P 1'
#
loop_
_entity.id
_entity.type
_entity.pdbx_description
1 polymer ?
#
loop_
_entity_poly.entity_id
_entity_poly.type
_entity_poly.pdbx_seq_one_letter_code
_entity_poly.pdbx_strand_id
1 'polypeptide(L)'
;MCLCWYPFSIFYQLFEERVNLVLHWFDLWTDRQRKHLLHSLLTRGTKSQLKYCRDLLIETVPVTKVDLTSVLPRFLSLYVMSFLSPRDLCKAAQVSWHWRVLDCLWAGRCIRRGWFLPYTPGDKEFGAWKTHYVSCLSTLDWLTPREAAEMYGTLNQQSTGMTEEEEERRREKRIRQQIREKLGGEHWWLGLSPWGLASCGPTTCARHCRVLV
;
A
#
# COMPACT_ATOMS: atom_id res chain seq x y z
N MET A 1 -57.59 20.29 -6.49
CA MET A 1 -56.39 19.58 -6.00
C MET A 1 -55.40 19.49 -7.15
N CYS A 2 -54.22 20.14 -7.05
CA CYS A 2 -52.99 19.99 -7.89
C CYS A 2 -52.20 21.32 -7.99
N LEU A 3 -51.86 21.97 -6.86
CA LEU A 3 -50.94 23.13 -6.87
C LEU A 3 -49.69 22.95 -6.00
N CYS A 4 -49.49 21.77 -5.37
CA CYS A 4 -48.32 21.53 -4.51
C CYS A 4 -47.07 20.99 -5.24
N TRP A 5 -47.14 20.69 -6.54
CA TRP A 5 -46.02 20.11 -7.31
C TRP A 5 -45.18 21.13 -8.11
N TYR A 6 -45.73 22.29 -8.43
CA TYR A 6 -45.05 23.30 -9.26
C TYR A 6 -43.86 24.02 -8.57
N PRO A 7 -43.92 24.38 -7.27
CA PRO A 7 -42.82 25.12 -6.64
C PRO A 7 -41.54 24.31 -6.54
N PHE A 8 -41.65 23.01 -6.25
CA PHE A 8 -40.50 22.11 -6.09
C PHE A 8 -39.73 21.98 -7.41
N SER A 9 -40.43 21.83 -8.54
CA SER A 9 -39.80 21.76 -9.86
C SER A 9 -38.98 23.02 -10.21
N ILE A 10 -39.47 24.20 -9.81
CA ILE A 10 -38.80 25.48 -10.11
C ILE A 10 -37.52 25.64 -9.28
N PHE A 11 -37.54 25.26 -8.00
CA PHE A 11 -36.33 25.36 -7.16
C PHE A 11 -35.21 24.43 -7.62
N TYR A 12 -35.54 23.22 -8.09
CA TYR A 12 -34.55 22.31 -8.65
C TYR A 12 -33.98 22.84 -9.97
N GLN A 13 -34.82 23.39 -10.86
CA GLN A 13 -34.36 24.00 -12.10
C GLN A 13 -33.41 25.18 -11.84
N LEU A 14 -33.76 26.07 -10.92
CA LEU A 14 -32.91 27.20 -10.54
C LEU A 14 -31.59 26.76 -9.90
N PHE A 15 -31.60 25.67 -9.13
CA PHE A 15 -30.39 25.10 -8.56
C PHE A 15 -29.46 24.56 -9.67
N GLU A 16 -29.99 23.77 -10.59
CA GLU A 16 -29.25 23.23 -11.73
C GLU A 16 -28.64 24.33 -12.60
N GLU A 17 -29.41 25.38 -12.92
CA GLU A 17 -28.91 26.53 -13.67
C GLU A 17 -27.72 27.20 -12.96
N ARG A 18 -27.80 27.39 -11.65
CA ARG A 18 -26.71 27.98 -10.86
C ARG A 18 -25.48 27.09 -10.82
N VAL A 19 -25.67 25.77 -10.68
CA VAL A 19 -24.56 24.81 -10.72
C VAL A 19 -23.88 24.87 -12.08
N ASN A 20 -24.65 24.82 -13.17
CA ASN A 20 -24.11 24.89 -14.53
C ASN A 20 -23.33 26.18 -14.80
N LEU A 21 -23.81 27.32 -14.29
CA LEU A 21 -23.08 28.58 -14.37
C LEU A 21 -21.75 28.52 -13.61
N VAL A 22 -21.75 27.99 -12.38
CA VAL A 22 -20.52 27.85 -11.60
C VAL A 22 -19.53 26.92 -12.30
N LEU A 23 -19.99 25.80 -12.87
CA LEU A 23 -19.14 24.86 -13.61
C LEU A 23 -18.53 25.52 -14.86
N HIS A 24 -19.33 26.26 -15.63
CA HIS A 24 -18.85 26.99 -16.80
C HIS A 24 -17.71 27.97 -16.44
N TRP A 25 -17.90 28.76 -15.38
CA TRP A 25 -16.86 29.68 -14.91
C TRP A 25 -15.66 28.96 -14.30
N PHE A 26 -15.89 27.83 -13.62
CA PHE A 26 -14.83 27.01 -13.05
C PHE A 26 -13.85 26.55 -14.13
N ASP A 27 -14.34 26.13 -15.29
CA ASP A 27 -13.52 25.71 -16.42
C ASP A 27 -12.69 26.85 -17.03
N LEU A 28 -13.17 28.09 -16.92
CA LEU A 28 -12.46 29.29 -17.40
C LEU A 28 -11.47 29.86 -16.38
N TRP A 29 -11.60 29.51 -15.09
CA TRP A 29 -10.75 30.05 -14.03
C TRP A 29 -9.36 29.41 -13.98
N THR A 30 -8.40 30.19 -13.45
CA THR A 30 -7.04 29.72 -13.17
C THR A 30 -7.03 28.71 -12.02
N ASP A 31 -5.99 27.88 -11.95
CA ASP A 31 -5.80 26.90 -10.86
C ASP A 31 -5.87 27.55 -9.46
N ARG A 32 -5.29 28.74 -9.29
CA ARG A 32 -5.36 29.51 -8.03
C ARG A 32 -6.80 29.87 -7.65
N GLN A 33 -7.61 30.32 -8.61
CA GLN A 33 -9.01 30.68 -8.40
C GLN A 33 -9.87 29.44 -8.10
N ARG A 34 -9.65 28.34 -8.82
CA ARG A 34 -10.32 27.05 -8.57
C ARG A 34 -10.06 26.57 -7.14
N LYS A 35 -8.79 26.56 -6.71
CA LYS A 35 -8.41 26.20 -5.34
C LYS A 35 -9.04 27.12 -4.30
N HIS A 36 -9.12 28.42 -4.58
CA HIS A 36 -9.76 29.38 -3.69
C HIS A 36 -11.26 29.14 -3.52
N LEU A 37 -11.98 28.82 -4.61
CA LEU A 37 -13.38 28.43 -4.55
C LEU A 37 -13.58 27.17 -3.70
N LEU A 38 -12.82 26.10 -3.97
CA LEU A 38 -12.90 24.85 -3.23
C LEU A 38 -12.66 25.05 -1.74
N HIS A 39 -11.62 25.82 -1.39
CA HIS A 39 -11.35 26.17 0.01
C HIS A 39 -12.51 26.92 0.66
N SER A 40 -13.08 27.90 -0.05
CA SER A 40 -14.21 28.69 0.45
C SER A 40 -15.47 27.85 0.68
N LEU A 41 -15.75 26.90 -0.21
CA LEU A 41 -16.86 25.96 -0.07
C LEU A 41 -16.67 25.02 1.13
N LEU A 42 -15.47 24.44 1.27
CA LEU A 42 -15.16 23.53 2.38
C LEU A 42 -15.21 24.25 3.73
N THR A 43 -14.72 25.49 3.81
CA THR A 43 -14.73 26.27 5.06
C THR A 43 -16.15 26.55 5.57
N ARG A 44 -17.13 26.62 4.66
CA ARG A 44 -18.55 26.85 4.99
C ARG A 44 -19.33 25.56 5.23
N GLY A 45 -18.74 24.40 4.90
CA GLY A 45 -19.39 23.10 5.03
C GLY A 45 -19.57 22.66 6.48
N THR A 46 -20.67 21.97 6.75
CA THR A 46 -20.89 21.28 8.03
C THR A 46 -20.01 20.04 8.15
N LYS A 47 -19.86 19.49 9.37
CA LYS A 47 -19.07 18.25 9.59
C LYS A 47 -19.54 17.07 8.74
N SER A 48 -20.85 16.92 8.50
CA SER A 48 -21.39 15.84 7.66
C SER A 48 -21.03 16.05 6.19
N GLN A 49 -21.17 17.28 5.68
CA GLN A 49 -20.77 17.64 4.32
C GLN A 49 -19.27 17.47 4.09
N LEU A 50 -18.43 17.85 5.07
CA LEU A 50 -16.98 17.65 4.99
C LEU A 50 -16.58 16.16 4.95
N LYS A 51 -17.29 15.30 5.70
CA LYS A 51 -17.10 13.84 5.62
C LYS A 51 -17.49 13.33 4.24
N TYR A 52 -18.63 13.74 3.71
CA TYR A 52 -19.05 13.39 2.36
C TYR A 52 -18.00 13.82 1.30
N CYS A 53 -17.48 15.05 1.38
CA CYS A 53 -16.41 15.52 0.49
C CYS A 53 -15.13 14.68 0.63
N ARG A 54 -14.73 14.30 1.85
CA ARG A 54 -13.59 13.40 2.07
C ARG A 54 -13.80 12.07 1.34
N ASP A 55 -14.96 11.45 1.53
CA ASP A 55 -15.22 10.11 1.00
C ASP A 55 -15.24 10.14 -0.54
N LEU A 56 -15.84 11.18 -1.13
CA LEU A 56 -15.81 11.42 -2.57
C LEU A 56 -14.38 11.66 -3.09
N LEU A 57 -13.54 12.38 -2.35
CA LEU A 57 -12.15 12.60 -2.73
C LEU A 57 -11.33 11.30 -2.67
N ILE A 58 -11.59 10.43 -1.70
CA ILE A 58 -10.94 9.11 -1.59
C ILE A 58 -11.32 8.21 -2.77
N GLU A 59 -12.57 8.28 -3.22
CA GLU A 59 -13.06 7.52 -4.38
C GLU A 59 -12.50 8.05 -5.70
N THR A 60 -12.47 9.38 -5.87
CA THR A 60 -12.08 10.03 -7.13
C THR A 60 -10.57 10.15 -7.32
N VAL A 61 -9.80 10.31 -6.24
CA VAL A 61 -8.34 10.39 -6.31
C VAL A 61 -7.77 9.00 -6.09
N PRO A 62 -7.17 8.36 -7.11
CA PRO A 62 -6.58 7.05 -6.93
C PRO A 62 -5.52 7.14 -5.84
N VAL A 63 -5.63 6.26 -4.84
CA VAL A 63 -4.65 6.19 -3.77
C VAL A 63 -3.37 5.58 -4.32
N THR A 64 -2.55 6.41 -4.97
CA THR A 64 -1.32 5.98 -5.66
C THR A 64 -0.22 5.56 -4.71
N LYS A 65 -0.27 6.03 -3.45
CA LYS A 65 0.69 5.69 -2.40
C LYS A 65 -0.02 5.58 -1.05
N VAL A 66 -0.02 4.38 -0.49
CA VAL A 66 -0.44 4.12 0.89
C VAL A 66 0.79 3.74 1.69
N ASP A 67 0.97 4.36 2.86
CA ASP A 67 1.93 3.84 3.83
C ASP A 67 1.37 2.57 4.46
N LEU A 68 1.89 1.42 4.03
CA LEU A 68 1.48 0.10 4.50
C LEU A 68 1.58 -0.04 6.03
N THR A 69 2.46 0.72 6.71
CA THR A 69 2.53 0.72 8.18
C THR A 69 1.26 1.19 8.86
N SER A 70 0.60 2.16 8.25
CA SER A 70 -0.51 2.90 8.85
C SER A 70 -1.84 2.19 8.66
N VAL A 71 -1.87 1.24 7.72
CA VAL A 71 -3.07 0.50 7.31
C VAL A 71 -3.03 -0.94 7.79
N LEU A 72 -1.85 -1.58 7.81
CA LEU A 72 -1.74 -2.99 8.19
C LEU A 72 -1.55 -3.17 9.70
N PRO A 73 -2.26 -4.14 10.32
CA PRO A 73 -1.92 -4.64 11.64
C PRO A 73 -0.44 -5.05 11.74
N ARG A 74 0.20 -4.77 12.89
CA ARG A 74 1.65 -4.98 13.12
C ARG A 74 2.18 -6.34 12.67
N PHE A 75 1.42 -7.42 12.84
CA PHE A 75 1.86 -8.77 12.47
C PHE A 75 1.98 -8.95 10.95
N LEU A 76 1.08 -8.37 10.15
CA LEU A 76 1.15 -8.43 8.68
C LEU A 76 2.32 -7.62 8.17
N SER A 77 2.55 -6.44 8.75
CA SER A 77 3.70 -5.62 8.41
C SER A 77 5.00 -6.40 8.67
N LEU A 78 5.14 -7.02 9.85
CA LEU A 78 6.28 -7.88 10.19
C LEU A 78 6.48 -9.02 9.19
N TYR A 79 5.41 -9.68 8.77
CA TYR A 79 5.47 -10.73 7.77
C TYR A 79 5.97 -10.20 6.41
N VAL A 80 5.43 -9.09 5.92
CA VAL A 80 5.87 -8.46 4.65
C VAL A 80 7.34 -8.08 4.70
N MET A 81 7.80 -7.49 5.81
CA MET A 81 9.21 -7.11 5.97
C MET A 81 10.15 -8.28 6.13
N SER A 82 9.67 -9.45 6.56
CA SER A 82 10.49 -10.67 6.63
C SER A 82 11.01 -11.13 5.26
N PHE A 83 10.41 -10.62 4.18
CA PHE A 83 10.87 -10.87 2.81
C PHE A 83 11.93 -9.88 2.31
N LEU A 84 12.15 -8.76 3.01
CA LEU A 84 13.15 -7.77 2.64
C LEU A 84 14.55 -8.23 3.04
N SER A 85 15.55 -7.95 2.20
CA SER A 85 16.96 -8.14 2.53
C SER A 85 17.39 -7.23 3.70
N PRO A 86 18.47 -7.53 4.43
CA PRO A 86 19.00 -6.64 5.47
C PRO A 86 19.27 -5.22 4.96
N ARG A 87 19.73 -5.10 3.71
CA ARG A 87 19.96 -3.80 3.05
C ARG A 87 18.65 -3.05 2.81
N ASP A 88 17.61 -3.73 2.33
CA ASP A 88 16.31 -3.11 2.06
C ASP A 88 15.55 -2.79 3.34
N LEU A 89 15.72 -3.60 4.38
CA LEU A 89 15.19 -3.33 5.72
C LEU A 89 15.83 -2.06 6.32
N CYS A 90 17.14 -1.87 6.13
CA CYS A 90 17.83 -0.64 6.50
C CYS A 90 17.33 0.60 5.74
N LYS A 91 16.96 0.47 4.47
CA LYS A 91 16.34 1.55 3.68
C LYS A 91 14.91 1.83 4.16
N ALA A 92 14.10 0.79 4.38
CA ALA A 92 12.74 0.93 4.88
C ALA A 92 12.71 1.62 6.26
N ALA A 93 13.67 1.33 7.13
CA ALA A 93 13.82 1.98 8.44
C ALA A 93 14.08 3.50 8.37
N GLN A 94 14.49 4.05 7.23
CA GLN A 94 14.68 5.50 7.03
C GLN A 94 13.37 6.22 6.68
N VAL A 95 12.33 5.49 6.26
CA VAL A 95 11.08 6.07 5.76
C VAL A 95 10.06 6.31 6.88
N SER A 96 10.07 5.48 7.93
CA SER A 96 9.16 5.63 9.08
C SER A 96 9.79 5.16 10.38
N TRP A 97 9.55 5.92 11.45
CA TRP A 97 9.99 5.59 12.82
C TRP A 97 9.43 4.24 13.29
N HIS A 98 8.23 3.88 12.82
CA HIS A 98 7.59 2.60 13.12
C HIS A 98 8.47 1.42 12.70
N TRP A 99 9.18 1.54 11.58
CA TRP A 99 10.07 0.51 11.05
C TRP A 99 11.40 0.41 11.80
N ARG A 100 11.88 1.53 12.35
CA ARG A 100 13.13 1.59 13.12
C ARG A 100 13.06 0.76 14.41
N VAL A 101 11.85 0.51 14.91
CA VAL A 101 11.56 -0.15 16.20
C VAL A 101 11.36 -1.67 16.08
N LEU A 102 11.43 -2.24 14.88
CA LEU A 102 11.18 -3.68 14.66
C LEU A 102 12.45 -4.51 14.86
N ASP A 103 12.96 -4.48 16.08
CA ASP A 103 14.17 -5.22 16.49
C ASP A 103 13.96 -6.74 16.44
N CYS A 104 12.71 -7.21 16.51
CA CYS A 104 12.37 -8.63 16.43
C CYS A 104 12.71 -9.28 15.07
N LEU A 105 12.73 -8.51 13.98
CA LEU A 105 13.16 -9.03 12.67
C LEU A 105 14.67 -9.31 12.65
N TRP A 106 15.45 -8.44 13.27
CA TRP A 106 16.89 -8.62 13.43
C TRP A 106 17.20 -9.75 14.42
N ALA A 107 16.46 -9.85 15.51
CA ALA A 107 16.58 -10.94 16.48
C ALA A 107 16.44 -12.32 15.83
N GLY A 108 15.38 -12.52 15.05
CA GLY A 108 15.18 -13.80 14.35
C GLY A 108 16.31 -14.14 13.38
N ARG A 109 16.95 -13.14 12.75
CA ARG A 109 18.10 -13.35 11.85
C ARG A 109 19.37 -13.69 12.62
N CYS A 110 19.66 -13.00 13.72
CA CYS A 110 20.81 -13.27 14.58
C CYS A 110 20.71 -14.66 15.22
N ILE A 111 19.55 -15.00 15.81
CA ILE A 111 19.34 -16.27 16.51
C ILE A 111 19.55 -17.47 15.58
N ARG A 112 19.07 -17.41 14.33
CA ARG A 112 19.29 -18.48 13.33
C ARG A 112 20.78 -18.75 13.03
N ARG A 113 21.66 -17.78 13.31
CA ARG A 113 23.11 -17.88 13.10
C ARG A 113 23.88 -18.25 14.37
N GLY A 114 23.16 -18.51 15.47
CA GLY A 114 23.78 -18.66 16.78
C GLY A 114 24.37 -17.36 17.32
N TRP A 115 23.97 -16.20 16.77
CA TRP A 115 24.38 -14.89 17.26
C TRP A 115 23.40 -14.44 18.33
N PHE A 116 23.80 -14.59 19.58
CA PHE A 116 23.00 -14.21 20.74
C PHE A 116 23.57 -12.97 21.40
N LEU A 117 22.71 -12.02 21.77
CA LEU A 117 23.17 -10.95 22.65
C LEU A 117 23.56 -11.53 24.02
N PRO A 118 24.63 -11.01 24.64
CA PRO A 118 25.04 -11.41 25.99
C PRO A 118 24.10 -10.86 27.08
N TYR A 119 23.07 -10.09 26.71
CA TYR A 119 22.05 -9.54 27.59
C TYR A 119 20.69 -9.49 26.88
N THR A 120 19.62 -9.40 27.66
CA THR A 120 18.27 -9.15 27.14
C THR A 120 18.06 -7.64 26.98
N PRO A 121 17.85 -7.12 25.75
CA PRO A 121 17.66 -5.69 25.56
C PRO A 121 16.40 -5.20 26.27
N GLY A 122 16.49 -4.03 26.91
CA GLY A 122 15.36 -3.41 27.60
C GLY A 122 14.32 -2.82 26.64
N ASP A 123 13.10 -2.55 27.11
CA ASP A 123 11.97 -2.05 26.29
C ASP A 123 12.25 -0.75 25.52
N LYS A 124 13.29 -0.01 25.90
CA LYS A 124 13.70 1.28 25.29
C LYS A 124 14.98 1.19 24.45
N GLU A 125 15.60 0.01 24.37
CA GLU A 125 16.83 -0.22 23.62
C GLU A 125 16.50 -0.63 22.19
N PHE A 126 16.10 0.34 21.39
CA PHE A 126 15.74 0.09 19.99
C PHE A 126 16.99 -0.11 19.12
N GLY A 127 17.00 -1.20 18.36
CA GLY A 127 18.07 -1.48 17.39
C GLY A 127 19.28 -2.19 17.98
N ALA A 128 19.18 -2.74 19.20
CA ALA A 128 20.24 -3.54 19.81
C ALA A 128 20.57 -4.76 18.94
N TRP A 129 19.54 -5.47 18.45
CA TRP A 129 19.72 -6.61 17.55
C TRP A 129 20.28 -6.19 16.19
N LYS A 130 19.86 -5.04 15.67
CA LYS A 130 20.44 -4.51 14.42
C LYS A 130 21.92 -4.18 14.56
N THR A 131 22.31 -3.48 15.62
CA THR A 131 23.71 -3.12 15.88
C THR A 131 24.57 -4.37 16.06
N HIS A 132 24.06 -5.34 16.82
CA HIS A 132 24.70 -6.65 16.98
C HIS A 132 24.84 -7.39 15.64
N TYR A 133 23.79 -7.38 14.80
CA TYR A 133 23.83 -8.01 13.49
C TYR A 133 24.94 -7.43 12.59
N VAL A 134 25.05 -6.09 12.56
CA VAL A 134 26.10 -5.39 11.80
C VAL A 134 27.48 -5.68 12.38
N SER A 135 27.61 -5.71 13.71
CA SER A 135 28.87 -6.04 14.38
C SER A 135 29.32 -7.47 14.05
N CYS A 136 28.45 -8.47 14.21
CA CYS A 136 28.77 -9.86 13.86
C CYS A 136 29.11 -10.02 12.38
N LEU A 137 28.40 -9.32 11.49
CA LEU A 137 28.74 -9.32 10.07
C LEU A 137 30.12 -8.71 9.80
N SER A 138 30.49 -7.62 10.49
CA SER A 138 31.79 -6.98 10.31
C SER A 138 32.96 -7.82 10.85
N THR A 139 32.69 -8.69 11.83
CA THR A 139 33.67 -9.62 12.41
C THR A 139 33.74 -10.95 11.68
N LEU A 140 32.81 -11.23 10.76
CA LEU A 140 32.93 -12.36 9.85
C LEU A 140 33.99 -11.99 8.81
N ASP A 141 35.23 -12.37 9.06
CA ASP A 141 36.29 -12.28 8.06
C ASP A 141 35.85 -13.10 6.84
N TRP A 142 35.67 -12.41 5.71
CA TRP A 142 35.49 -13.07 4.42
C TRP A 142 36.84 -13.59 3.96
N LEU A 143 37.29 -14.68 4.56
CA LEU A 143 38.45 -15.38 4.05
C LEU A 143 38.06 -15.98 2.71
N THR A 144 38.88 -15.75 1.69
CA THR A 144 38.76 -16.51 0.45
C THR A 144 38.87 -18.01 0.78
N PRO A 145 38.26 -18.91 -0.01
CA PRO A 145 38.38 -20.35 0.23
C PRO A 145 39.83 -20.83 0.42
N ARG A 146 40.79 -20.10 -0.15
CA ARG A 146 42.23 -20.31 0.01
C ARG A 146 42.75 -19.86 1.36
N GLU A 147 42.44 -18.63 1.80
CA GLU A 147 42.86 -18.10 3.11
C GLU A 147 42.21 -18.84 4.28
N ALA A 148 40.95 -19.28 4.12
CA ALA A 148 40.24 -20.09 5.12
C ALA A 148 40.87 -21.48 5.26
N ALA A 149 41.25 -22.09 4.14
CA ALA A 149 41.94 -23.38 4.10
C ALA A 149 43.36 -23.30 4.70
N GLU A 150 44.04 -22.16 4.53
CA GLU A 150 45.35 -21.91 5.14
C GLU A 150 45.25 -21.68 6.65
N MET A 151 44.22 -20.96 7.13
CA MET A 151 44.04 -20.63 8.55
C MET A 151 43.45 -21.77 9.39
N TYR A 152 42.40 -22.43 8.89
CA TYR A 152 41.64 -23.44 9.66
C TYR A 152 41.90 -24.88 9.19
N GLY A 153 42.80 -25.05 8.21
CA GLY A 153 43.01 -26.32 7.52
C GLY A 153 41.86 -26.65 6.55
N THR A 154 42.12 -27.53 5.58
CA THR A 154 41.06 -28.09 4.72
C THR A 154 40.26 -29.11 5.51
N LEU A 155 39.31 -28.63 6.33
CA LEU A 155 38.17 -29.48 6.66
C LEU A 155 37.39 -29.64 5.36
N ASN A 156 37.51 -30.80 4.71
CA ASN A 156 36.83 -31.13 3.46
C ASN A 156 35.32 -31.34 3.67
N GLN A 157 34.72 -30.49 4.48
CA GLN A 157 33.29 -30.30 4.55
C GLN A 157 32.99 -29.32 3.43
N GLN A 158 32.27 -29.79 2.41
CA GLN A 158 31.76 -28.91 1.38
C GLN A 158 31.07 -27.74 2.10
N SER A 159 31.69 -26.56 2.09
CA SER A 159 31.02 -25.33 2.45
C SER A 159 30.03 -25.07 1.33
N THR A 160 28.92 -25.80 1.36
CA THR A 160 27.70 -25.59 0.59
C THR A 160 26.95 -24.36 1.14
N GLY A 161 27.65 -23.44 1.80
CA GLY A 161 27.13 -22.20 2.30
C GLY A 161 26.99 -21.23 1.14
N MET A 162 25.89 -21.35 0.41
CA MET A 162 25.37 -20.25 -0.37
C MET A 162 25.32 -19.01 0.53
N THR A 163 25.86 -17.90 0.05
CA THR A 163 25.89 -16.67 0.84
C THR A 163 24.45 -16.20 1.07
N GLU A 164 24.13 -15.57 2.21
CA GLU A 164 22.74 -15.12 2.48
C GLU A 164 22.23 -14.21 1.36
N GLU A 165 23.10 -13.37 0.77
CA GLU A 165 22.74 -12.55 -0.39
C GLU A 165 22.33 -13.42 -1.60
N GLU A 166 22.96 -14.58 -1.79
CA GLU A 166 22.60 -15.52 -2.86
C GLU A 166 21.36 -16.37 -2.53
N GLU A 167 21.19 -16.81 -1.27
CA GLU A 167 19.99 -17.51 -0.82
C GLU A 167 18.76 -16.59 -0.87
N GLU A 168 18.90 -15.34 -0.46
CA GLU A 168 17.88 -14.30 -0.57
C GLU A 168 17.59 -14.00 -2.03
N ARG A 169 18.60 -13.84 -2.90
CA ARG A 169 18.40 -13.70 -4.35
C ARG A 169 17.66 -14.90 -4.94
N ARG A 170 17.97 -16.13 -4.51
CA ARG A 170 17.27 -17.34 -4.95
C ARG A 170 15.82 -17.36 -4.45
N ARG A 171 15.58 -16.99 -3.19
CA ARG A 171 14.24 -16.90 -2.59
C ARG A 171 13.40 -15.81 -3.26
N GLU A 172 13.97 -14.65 -3.52
CA GLU A 172 13.35 -13.55 -4.25
C GLU A 172 12.96 -14.00 -5.66
N LYS A 173 13.87 -14.66 -6.39
CA LYS A 173 13.57 -15.22 -7.73
C LYS A 173 12.40 -16.21 -7.67
N ARG A 174 12.39 -17.13 -6.69
CA ARG A 174 11.27 -18.07 -6.49
C ARG A 174 9.96 -17.36 -6.21
N ILE A 175 9.95 -16.36 -5.33
CA ILE A 175 8.74 -15.60 -4.99
C ILE A 175 8.24 -14.83 -6.22
N ARG A 176 9.12 -14.14 -6.95
CA ARG A 176 8.77 -13.41 -8.17
C ARG A 176 8.22 -14.34 -9.25
N GLN A 177 8.78 -15.54 -9.36
CA GLN A 177 8.31 -16.57 -10.28
C GLN A 177 6.92 -17.07 -9.86
N GLN A 178 6.73 -17.43 -8.59
CA GLN A 178 5.42 -17.85 -8.07
C GLN A 178 4.35 -16.77 -8.24
N ILE A 179 4.69 -15.50 -8.00
CA ILE A 179 3.77 -14.38 -8.24
C ILE A 179 3.42 -14.27 -9.72
N ARG A 180 4.41 -14.38 -10.62
CA ARG A 180 4.18 -14.35 -12.08
C ARG A 180 3.32 -15.52 -12.54
N GLU A 181 3.56 -16.72 -12.03
CA GLU A 181 2.80 -17.93 -12.34
C GLU A 181 1.36 -17.82 -11.83
N LYS A 182 1.17 -17.33 -10.60
CA LYS A 182 -0.17 -17.08 -10.06
C LYS A 182 -0.90 -16.02 -10.89
N LEU A 183 -0.30 -14.86 -11.13
CA LEU A 183 -0.90 -13.79 -11.95
C LEU A 183 -1.12 -14.17 -13.42
N GLY A 184 -0.32 -15.10 -13.96
CA GLY A 184 -0.44 -15.61 -15.34
C GLY A 184 -1.41 -16.79 -15.50
N GLY A 185 -1.63 -17.58 -14.45
CA GLY A 185 -2.61 -18.67 -14.42
C GLY A 185 -4.02 -18.21 -13.99
N GLU A 186 -4.13 -17.00 -13.47
CA GLU A 186 -5.34 -16.45 -12.90
C GLU A 186 -5.93 -15.35 -13.81
N HIS A 187 -6.92 -15.76 -14.60
CA HIS A 187 -7.89 -14.90 -15.30
C HIS A 187 -8.80 -14.13 -14.32
N TRP A 188 -8.29 -13.73 -13.15
CA TRP A 188 -9.03 -13.07 -12.07
C TRP A 188 -9.49 -11.65 -12.42
N TRP A 189 -9.02 -11.10 -13.54
CA TRP A 189 -9.55 -9.85 -14.12
C TRP A 189 -10.96 -9.98 -14.70
N LEU A 190 -11.51 -11.20 -14.86
CA LEU A 190 -12.92 -11.37 -15.26
C LEU A 190 -13.90 -11.51 -14.08
N GLY A 191 -13.42 -11.54 -12.83
CA GLY A 191 -14.29 -11.69 -11.65
C GLY A 191 -14.48 -10.43 -10.81
N LEU A 192 -13.57 -9.45 -10.94
CA LEU A 192 -13.66 -8.16 -10.26
C LEU A 192 -13.84 -7.08 -11.32
N SER A 193 -15.01 -7.07 -11.97
CA SER A 193 -15.48 -5.86 -12.65
C SER A 193 -15.83 -4.83 -11.57
N PRO A 194 -15.18 -3.65 -11.52
CA PRO A 194 -15.61 -2.57 -10.64
C PRO A 194 -16.89 -1.86 -11.13
N TRP A 195 -17.44 -2.31 -12.26
CA TRP A 195 -18.59 -1.68 -12.90
C TRP A 195 -19.70 -2.71 -13.09
N GLY A 196 -20.65 -2.72 -12.16
CA GLY A 196 -21.98 -3.25 -12.41
C GLY A 196 -22.76 -2.26 -13.27
N LEU A 197 -22.48 -2.22 -14.57
CA LEU A 197 -23.36 -1.58 -15.55
C LEU A 197 -24.15 -2.67 -16.25
N ALA A 198 -25.35 -2.90 -15.74
CA ALA A 198 -26.43 -3.47 -16.52
C ALA A 198 -26.69 -2.53 -17.70
N SER A 199 -26.35 -2.98 -18.90
CA SER A 199 -26.73 -2.31 -20.14
C SER A 199 -27.29 -3.36 -21.08
N CYS A 200 -28.62 -3.31 -21.21
CA CYS A 200 -29.45 -4.06 -22.12
C CYS A 200 -28.90 -4.09 -23.55
N GLY A 201 -29.04 -5.26 -24.20
CA GLY A 201 -28.87 -5.39 -25.64
C GLY A 201 -29.98 -4.65 -26.42
N PRO A 202 -29.74 -4.35 -27.71
CA PRO A 202 -30.50 -3.32 -28.42
C PRO A 202 -31.65 -3.88 -29.27
N THR A 203 -32.62 -2.99 -29.53
CA THR A 203 -33.73 -3.08 -30.49
C THR A 203 -34.87 -4.02 -30.04
N THR A 204 -36.09 -3.56 -29.78
CA THR A 204 -37.01 -2.93 -30.74
C THR A 204 -38.24 -2.37 -30.01
N CYS A 205 -38.71 -1.20 -30.48
CA CYS A 205 -40.09 -0.76 -30.60
C CYS A 205 -41.18 -1.16 -29.57
N ALA A 206 -41.80 -0.08 -29.05
CA ALA A 206 -43.23 0.21 -29.15
C ALA A 206 -44.20 -0.29 -28.05
N ARG A 207 -44.89 0.71 -27.48
CA ARG A 207 -46.31 0.75 -27.12
C ARG A 207 -46.84 -0.36 -26.19
N HIS A 208 -47.16 0.00 -24.95
CA HIS A 208 -48.54 0.24 -24.50
C HIS A 208 -48.57 0.50 -23.00
N CYS A 209 -49.16 1.62 -22.59
CA CYS A 209 -49.83 1.71 -21.29
C CYS A 209 -50.98 0.70 -21.24
N ARG A 210 -51.01 -0.22 -20.28
CA ARG A 210 -52.28 -0.68 -19.69
C ARG A 210 -52.05 -1.22 -18.29
N VAL A 211 -52.58 -0.45 -17.35
CA VAL A 211 -53.30 -0.85 -16.14
C VAL A 211 -53.81 -2.29 -16.23
N LEU A 212 -53.68 -3.07 -15.14
CA LEU A 212 -54.74 -3.93 -14.60
C LEU A 212 -54.34 -4.50 -13.23
N VAL A 213 -55.17 -4.12 -12.25
CA VAL A 213 -55.50 -4.69 -10.93
C VAL A 213 -54.42 -4.68 -9.86
#